data_AF-A0A2K8UJ96-F1
#
_entry.id   AF-A0A2K8UJ96-F1
#
_cell.length_a   1.000
_cell.length_b   1.000
_cell.length_c   1.000
_cell.angle_alpha   90.00
_cell.angle_beta   90.00
_cell.angle_gamma   90.00
#
_symmetry.space_group_name_H-M   'P 1'
#
loop_
_entity.id
_entity.type
_entity.pdbx_description
1 polymer ?
#
loop_
_entity_poly.entity_id
_entity_poly.type
_entity_poly.pdbx_seq_one_letter_code
_entity_poly.pdbx_strand_id
1 'polypeptide(L)'
;MSHSPGARCLPGLALLAALAASPGSQGATDHEARAGRYLTVCGDPNNLPFSNEQLEGFENRIAVLIAGDLNRTLHYRWWPQSVGFIRNTLQTRLCDVIMGISAVNDLVQNTNPYYRSVYTLIYRADAGRNRLAPPVLSPLADGVT
;
A
#
# COMPACT_ATOMS: atom_id res chain seq x y z
N MET A 1 -55.99 40.44 51.81
CA MET A 1 -55.20 41.63 52.17
C MET A 1 -53.82 41.12 52.58
N SER A 2 -52.90 40.95 51.64
CA SER A 2 -51.86 41.92 51.30
C SER A 2 -50.81 42.07 52.41
N HIS A 3 -49.65 41.43 52.26
CA HIS A 3 -48.32 42.07 52.11
C HIS A 3 -47.20 41.01 52.13
N SER A 4 -46.31 41.11 51.13
CA SER A 4 -44.98 40.47 50.98
C SER A 4 -43.91 41.35 51.66
N PRO A 5 -42.58 41.15 51.55
CA PRO A 5 -41.68 39.98 51.71
C PRO A 5 -40.56 40.25 52.77
N GLY A 6 -39.69 39.27 53.05
CA GLY A 6 -38.46 39.51 53.84
C GLY A 6 -37.35 38.46 53.67
N ALA A 7 -36.28 38.88 52.98
CA ALA A 7 -34.86 38.45 53.07
C ALA A 7 -34.51 36.94 53.09
N ARG A 8 -34.08 36.37 51.95
CA ARG A 8 -32.66 36.25 51.50
C ARG A 8 -31.75 35.44 52.44
N CYS A 9 -31.62 34.14 52.15
CA CYS A 9 -30.49 33.31 52.55
C CYS A 9 -29.86 32.71 51.29
N LEU A 10 -28.56 32.92 51.08
CA LEU A 10 -27.81 32.52 49.89
C LEU A 10 -27.69 30.98 49.77
N PRO A 11 -27.78 30.37 48.59
CA PRO A 11 -27.24 29.04 48.37
C PRO A 11 -25.78 29.16 47.89
N GLY A 12 -24.86 28.60 48.68
CA GLY A 12 -23.49 28.35 48.23
C GLY A 12 -23.50 27.31 47.13
N LEU A 13 -23.13 27.71 45.91
CA LEU A 13 -22.87 26.81 44.79
C LEU A 13 -21.54 26.09 45.06
N ALA A 14 -21.61 24.85 45.54
CA ALA A 14 -20.47 23.94 45.54
C ALA A 14 -20.21 23.48 44.10
N LEU A 15 -19.16 24.03 43.48
CA LEU A 15 -18.72 23.69 42.13
C LEU A 15 -18.00 22.32 42.17
N LEU A 16 -18.74 21.23 41.96
CA LEU A 16 -18.16 19.90 41.70
C LEU A 16 -17.59 19.89 40.26
N ALA A 17 -16.28 20.08 40.15
CA ALA A 17 -15.55 19.88 38.91
C ALA A 17 -15.55 18.39 38.53
N ALA A 18 -16.49 17.99 37.67
CA ALA A 18 -16.46 16.68 37.04
C ALA A 18 -15.27 16.64 36.07
N LEU A 19 -14.24 15.84 36.39
CA LEU A 19 -13.21 15.44 35.44
C LEU A 19 -13.90 14.67 34.29
N ALA A 20 -14.14 15.36 33.18
CA ALA A 20 -14.53 14.72 31.94
C ALA A 20 -13.34 13.88 31.44
N ALA A 21 -13.38 12.58 31.71
CA ALA A 21 -12.53 11.62 31.01
C ALA A 21 -12.98 11.60 29.54
N SER A 22 -12.25 12.32 28.68
CA SER A 22 -12.41 12.20 27.24
C SER A 22 -12.01 10.77 26.84
N PRO A 23 -12.91 9.95 26.26
CA PRO A 23 -12.46 8.72 25.63
C PRO A 23 -11.49 9.10 24.52
N GLY A 24 -10.27 8.57 24.60
CA GLY A 24 -9.25 8.77 23.58
C GLY A 24 -9.83 8.42 22.21
N SER A 25 -9.82 9.41 21.31
CA SER A 25 -10.11 9.20 19.90
C SER A 25 -9.05 8.26 19.33
N GLN A 26 -9.38 6.98 19.24
CA GLN A 26 -8.64 6.06 18.38
C GLN A 26 -8.87 6.57 16.96
N GLY A 27 -7.84 7.17 16.36
CA GLY A 27 -7.87 7.51 14.95
C GLY A 27 -8.18 6.25 14.16
N ALA A 28 -9.28 6.27 13.41
CA ALA A 28 -9.58 5.21 12.47
C ALA A 28 -8.40 5.12 11.50
N THR A 29 -7.64 4.03 11.59
CA THR A 29 -6.74 3.67 10.52
C THR A 29 -7.62 3.19 9.38
N ASP A 30 -7.75 3.99 8.31
CA ASP A 30 -8.50 3.67 7.09
C ASP A 30 -7.80 2.57 6.27
N HIS A 31 -7.57 1.42 6.91
CA HIS A 31 -7.02 0.24 6.26
C HIS A 31 -8.13 -0.45 5.48
N GLU A 32 -8.07 -0.36 4.15
CA GLU A 32 -9.03 -0.98 3.22
C GLU A 32 -8.75 -2.49 3.05
N ALA A 33 -8.42 -3.19 4.13
CA ALA A 33 -8.15 -4.61 4.10
C ALA A 33 -9.47 -5.40 3.99
N ARG A 34 -9.59 -6.24 2.96
CA ARG A 34 -10.71 -7.17 2.86
C ARG A 34 -10.52 -8.36 3.79
N ALA A 35 -11.49 -8.57 4.67
CA ALA A 35 -11.64 -9.83 5.39
C ALA A 35 -12.21 -10.87 4.40
N GLY A 36 -11.39 -11.84 4.01
CA GLY A 36 -11.78 -12.87 3.06
C GLY A 36 -10.96 -14.14 3.25
N ARG A 37 -11.53 -15.28 2.80
CA ARG A 37 -10.84 -16.58 2.78
C ARG A 37 -9.71 -16.64 1.74
N TYR A 38 -9.69 -15.67 0.84
CA TYR A 38 -8.78 -15.62 -0.29
C TYR A 38 -7.84 -14.43 -0.14
N LEU A 39 -6.60 -14.60 -0.60
CA LEU A 39 -5.70 -13.51 -0.95
C LEU A 39 -5.66 -13.47 -2.48
N THR A 40 -6.29 -12.47 -3.09
CA THR A 40 -6.30 -12.32 -4.54
C THR A 40 -5.22 -11.34 -4.96
N VAL A 41 -4.20 -11.80 -5.67
CA VAL A 41 -3.10 -10.97 -6.15
C VAL A 41 -3.43 -10.41 -7.53
N CYS A 42 -3.24 -9.12 -7.73
CA CYS A 42 -3.17 -8.53 -9.06
C CYS A 42 -1.80 -8.88 -9.65
N GLY A 43 -1.74 -9.59 -10.77
CA GLY A 43 -0.48 -10.01 -11.40
C GLY A 43 -0.54 -9.89 -12.91
N ASP A 44 0.63 -9.89 -13.54
CA ASP A 44 0.74 -9.96 -15.00
C ASP A 44 0.93 -11.42 -15.43
N PRO A 45 0.13 -11.93 -16.38
CA PRO A 45 0.22 -13.31 -16.83
C PRO A 45 1.53 -13.65 -17.57
N ASN A 46 2.29 -12.66 -18.03
CA ASN A 46 3.47 -12.83 -18.88
C ASN A 46 4.56 -11.78 -18.62
N ASN A 47 5.01 -11.67 -17.36
CA ASN A 47 6.01 -10.67 -16.95
C ASN A 47 7.13 -11.31 -16.11
N LEU A 48 7.79 -12.34 -16.65
CA LEU A 48 8.99 -12.87 -16.03
C LEU A 48 10.11 -11.81 -16.01
N PRO A 49 10.92 -11.74 -14.94
CA PRO A 49 11.02 -12.72 -13.84
C PRO A 49 10.04 -12.50 -12.68
N PHE A 50 9.15 -11.51 -12.74
CA PHE A 50 8.27 -11.12 -11.64
C PHE A 50 7.13 -12.11 -11.43
N SER A 51 6.27 -12.27 -12.44
CA SER A 51 5.12 -13.17 -12.39
C SER A 51 4.70 -13.69 -13.77
N ASN A 52 4.05 -14.85 -13.78
CA ASN A 52 3.31 -15.38 -14.94
C ASN A 52 2.20 -16.35 -14.51
N GLU A 53 1.35 -16.75 -15.44
CA GLU A 53 0.26 -17.73 -15.20
C GLU A 53 0.77 -19.10 -14.78
N GLN A 54 1.99 -19.46 -15.16
CA GLN A 54 2.65 -20.70 -14.76
C GLN A 54 3.25 -20.63 -13.33
N LEU A 55 3.17 -19.49 -12.67
CA LEU A 55 3.64 -19.24 -11.30
C LEU A 55 5.16 -19.44 -11.11
N GLU A 56 5.94 -19.17 -12.14
CA GLU A 56 7.40 -19.38 -12.17
C GLU A 56 8.17 -18.18 -11.61
N GLY A 57 7.51 -17.01 -11.55
CA GLY A 57 8.12 -15.75 -11.12
C GLY A 57 8.43 -15.68 -9.63
N PHE A 58 9.36 -14.80 -9.26
CA PHE A 58 9.74 -14.67 -7.85
C PHE A 58 8.62 -14.04 -7.01
N GLU A 59 7.82 -13.13 -7.57
CA GLU A 59 6.67 -12.53 -6.87
C GLU A 59 5.56 -13.56 -6.66
N ASN A 60 5.44 -14.55 -7.54
CA ASN A 60 4.52 -15.67 -7.33
C ASN A 60 4.89 -16.46 -6.06
N ARG A 61 6.19 -16.72 -5.87
CA ARG A 61 6.68 -17.45 -4.68
C ARG A 61 6.47 -16.65 -3.40
N ILE A 62 6.70 -15.33 -3.43
CA ILE A 62 6.45 -14.47 -2.27
C ILE A 62 4.96 -14.46 -1.92
N ALA A 63 4.07 -14.39 -2.92
CA ALA A 63 2.63 -14.44 -2.68
C ALA A 63 2.17 -15.74 -1.99
N VAL A 64 2.79 -16.88 -2.31
CA VAL A 64 2.54 -18.16 -1.63
C VAL A 64 2.89 -18.07 -0.14
N LEU A 65 4.05 -17.48 0.19
CA LEU A 65 4.47 -17.31 1.59
C LEU A 65 3.48 -16.43 2.35
N ILE A 66 3.12 -15.27 1.78
CA ILE A 66 2.18 -14.33 2.41
C ILE A 66 0.79 -14.98 2.59
N ALA A 67 0.29 -15.69 1.58
CA ALA A 67 -0.98 -16.39 1.68
C ALA A 67 -0.97 -17.46 2.79
N GLY A 68 0.15 -18.19 2.90
CA GLY A 68 0.39 -19.17 3.97
C GLY A 68 0.37 -18.52 5.36
N ASP A 69 1.11 -17.43 5.55
CA ASP A 69 1.16 -16.71 6.82
C ASP A 69 -0.20 -16.11 7.23
N LEU A 70 -0.99 -15.69 6.25
CA LEU A 70 -2.34 -15.16 6.46
C LEU A 70 -3.41 -16.25 6.61
N ASN A 71 -3.05 -17.53 6.42
CA ASN A 71 -3.97 -18.67 6.34
C ASN A 71 -5.12 -18.42 5.33
N ARG A 72 -4.77 -17.97 4.13
CA ARG A 72 -5.70 -17.69 3.03
C ARG A 72 -5.32 -18.49 1.80
N THR A 73 -6.33 -18.85 1.01
CA THR A 73 -6.10 -19.48 -0.30
C THR A 73 -5.66 -18.42 -1.30
N LEU A 74 -4.55 -18.66 -2.00
CA LEU A 74 -4.01 -17.75 -2.99
C LEU A 74 -4.80 -17.82 -4.32
N HIS A 75 -5.20 -16.66 -4.84
CA HIS A 75 -5.77 -16.51 -6.18
C HIS A 75 -5.05 -15.39 -6.94
N TYR A 76 -5.20 -15.40 -8.25
CA TYR A 76 -4.71 -14.34 -9.11
C TYR A 76 -5.83 -13.71 -9.93
N ARG A 77 -5.73 -12.39 -10.08
CA ARG A 77 -6.38 -11.62 -11.13
C ARG A 77 -5.29 -11.21 -12.11
N TRP A 78 -5.30 -11.84 -13.27
CA TRP A 78 -4.35 -11.56 -14.33
C TRP A 78 -4.75 -10.32 -15.13
N TRP A 79 -3.82 -9.39 -15.29
CA TRP A 79 -3.93 -8.21 -16.16
C TRP A 79 -2.52 -7.75 -16.55
N PRO A 80 -2.24 -7.38 -17.82
CA PRO A 80 -0.92 -6.89 -18.21
C PRO A 80 -0.51 -5.66 -17.40
N GLN A 81 0.66 -5.67 -16.78
CA GLN A 81 1.21 -4.57 -15.99
C GLN A 81 1.70 -3.44 -16.89
N SER A 82 0.73 -2.81 -17.55
CA SER A 82 0.89 -1.68 -18.45
C SER A 82 -0.01 -0.52 -18.00
N VAL A 83 -0.22 0.46 -18.87
CA VAL A 83 -1.04 1.64 -18.57
C VAL A 83 -2.42 1.21 -18.08
N GLY A 84 -2.80 1.69 -16.90
CA GLY A 84 -4.10 1.41 -16.30
C GLY A 84 -4.19 0.12 -15.49
N PHE A 85 -3.09 -0.61 -15.26
CA PHE A 85 -3.08 -1.83 -14.42
C PHE A 85 -3.80 -1.61 -13.07
N ILE A 86 -3.40 -0.60 -12.29
CA ILE A 86 -4.00 -0.30 -10.98
C ILE A 86 -5.49 0.04 -11.09
N ARG A 87 -5.85 0.86 -12.09
CA ARG A 87 -7.23 1.34 -12.32
C ARG A 87 -8.18 0.20 -12.69
N ASN A 88 -7.71 -0.75 -13.48
CA ASN A 88 -8.51 -1.86 -13.98
C ASN A 88 -8.48 -3.10 -13.07
N THR A 89 -7.64 -3.12 -12.02
CA THR A 89 -7.48 -4.27 -11.12
C THR A 89 -7.77 -3.91 -9.65
N LEU A 90 -6.81 -3.31 -8.95
CA LEU A 90 -6.87 -3.04 -7.53
C LEU A 90 -7.95 -2.01 -7.18
N GLN A 91 -8.03 -0.90 -7.92
CA GLN A 91 -9.01 0.17 -7.67
C GLN A 91 -10.46 -0.27 -7.96
N THR A 92 -10.66 -1.16 -8.94
CA THR A 92 -11.95 -1.79 -9.22
C THR A 92 -12.21 -3.02 -8.33
N ARG A 93 -11.32 -3.29 -7.37
CA ARG A 93 -11.49 -4.31 -6.32
C ARG A 93 -11.61 -5.73 -6.88
N LEU A 94 -10.96 -5.99 -8.02
CA LEU A 94 -10.87 -7.33 -8.62
C LEU A 94 -9.81 -8.21 -7.95
N CYS A 95 -8.95 -7.61 -7.14
CA CYS A 95 -7.88 -8.21 -6.36
C CYS A 95 -7.58 -7.33 -5.14
N ASP A 96 -6.75 -7.85 -4.23
CA ASP A 96 -6.49 -7.31 -2.90
C ASP A 96 -5.09 -6.69 -2.76
N VAL A 97 -4.10 -7.16 -3.55
CA VAL A 97 -2.70 -6.74 -3.41
C VAL A 97 -1.95 -6.80 -4.73
N ILE A 98 -1.01 -5.87 -4.91
CA ILE A 98 0.03 -5.89 -5.97
C ILE A 98 1.35 -6.23 -5.28
N MET A 99 2.08 -7.24 -5.74
CA MET A 99 3.29 -7.72 -5.04
C MET A 99 4.47 -6.76 -5.15
N GLY A 100 4.67 -6.16 -6.33
CA GLY A 100 5.78 -5.25 -6.60
C GLY A 100 5.30 -3.90 -7.10
N ILE A 101 5.56 -2.85 -6.33
CA ILE A 101 5.38 -1.47 -6.75
C ILE A 101 6.46 -0.59 -6.11
N SER A 102 6.65 0.61 -6.65
CA SER A 102 7.53 1.61 -6.01
C SER A 102 7.03 1.92 -4.60
N ALA A 103 7.95 2.03 -3.64
CA ALA A 103 7.64 2.28 -2.23
C ALA A 103 6.87 3.59 -1.94
N VAL A 104 6.80 4.49 -2.93
CA VAL A 104 6.12 5.79 -2.83
C VAL A 104 5.07 5.96 -3.93
N ASN A 105 4.29 4.91 -4.21
CA ASN A 105 3.23 5.00 -5.20
C ASN A 105 1.97 5.63 -4.62
N ASP A 106 1.57 6.79 -5.14
CA ASP A 106 0.42 7.57 -4.64
C ASP A 106 -0.96 6.96 -4.97
N LEU A 107 -1.03 5.96 -5.85
CA LEU A 107 -2.29 5.36 -6.28
C LEU A 107 -2.74 4.20 -5.38
N VAL A 108 -1.91 3.79 -4.42
CA VAL A 108 -2.13 2.62 -3.56
C VAL A 108 -1.66 2.88 -2.13
N GLN A 109 -2.14 2.08 -1.18
CA GLN A 109 -1.56 2.04 0.17
C GLN A 109 -0.33 1.13 0.15
N ASN A 110 0.86 1.71 0.37
CA ASN A 110 2.13 0.99 0.35
C ASN A 110 2.35 0.23 1.67
N THR A 111 2.93 -0.97 1.58
CA THR A 111 3.41 -1.73 2.74
C THR A 111 4.79 -1.23 3.18
N ASN A 112 5.33 -1.81 4.26
CA ASN A 112 6.75 -1.68 4.54
C ASN A 112 7.56 -2.30 3.39
N PRO A 113 8.54 -1.60 2.80
CA PRO A 113 9.35 -2.13 1.71
C PRO A 113 10.09 -3.40 2.14
N TYR A 114 9.96 -4.49 1.40
CA TYR A 114 10.61 -5.77 1.72
C TYR A 114 11.89 -6.03 0.91
N TYR A 115 12.20 -5.21 -0.09
CA TYR A 115 13.50 -5.20 -0.76
C TYR A 115 13.81 -3.82 -1.35
N ARG A 116 15.09 -3.58 -1.68
CA ARG A 116 15.56 -2.40 -2.39
C ARG A 116 16.38 -2.83 -3.60
N SER A 117 16.05 -2.30 -4.76
CA SER A 117 16.78 -2.53 -6.01
C SER A 117 17.36 -1.24 -6.55
N VAL A 118 18.21 -1.36 -7.58
CA VAL A 118 18.85 -0.24 -8.28
C VAL A 118 18.76 -0.47 -9.78
N TYR A 119 18.61 0.62 -10.54
CA TYR A 119 18.81 0.58 -11.97
C TYR A 119 20.27 0.23 -12.27
N THR A 120 20.48 -0.70 -13.19
CA THR A 120 21.81 -1.17 -13.58
C THR A 120 21.96 -1.08 -15.09
N LEU A 121 23.13 -0.62 -15.55
CA LEU A 121 23.47 -0.67 -16.97
C LEU A 121 23.88 -2.10 -17.34
N ILE A 122 23.19 -2.68 -18.32
CA ILE A 122 23.55 -3.97 -18.92
C ILE A 122 24.24 -3.69 -20.25
N TYR A 123 25.45 -4.21 -20.42
CA TYR A 123 26.25 -4.07 -21.64
C TYR A 123 27.01 -5.37 -21.90
N ARG A 124 27.44 -5.59 -23.14
CA ARG A 124 28.25 -6.78 -23.49
C ARG A 124 29.58 -6.75 -22.76
N ALA A 125 30.01 -7.87 -22.20
CA ALA A 125 31.26 -7.97 -21.43
C ALA A 125 32.50 -7.49 -22.21
N ASP A 126 32.52 -7.69 -23.53
CA ASP A 126 33.61 -7.29 -24.43
C ASP A 126 33.47 -5.85 -24.97
N ALA A 127 32.51 -5.07 -24.48
CA ALA A 127 32.34 -3.67 -24.89
C ALA A 127 33.43 -2.73 -24.33
N GLY A 128 34.31 -3.22 -23.44
CA GLY A 128 35.43 -2.46 -22.88
C GLY A 128 35.00 -1.26 -22.00
N ARG A 129 33.75 -1.21 -21.57
CA ARG A 129 33.13 -0.08 -20.86
C ARG A 129 32.36 -0.58 -19.66
N ASN A 130 32.61 -0.08 -18.46
CA ASN A 130 31.99 -0.57 -17.21
C ASN A 130 31.39 0.54 -16.33
N ARG A 131 31.18 1.75 -16.86
CA ARG A 131 30.68 2.89 -16.10
C ARG A 131 29.87 3.86 -16.97
N LEU A 132 28.80 4.43 -16.38
CA LEU A 132 28.11 5.60 -16.91
C LEU A 132 28.99 6.86 -16.68
N ALA A 133 29.47 7.48 -17.74
CA ALA A 133 30.18 8.77 -17.68
C ALA A 133 29.69 9.66 -18.83
N PRO A 134 29.34 10.94 -18.61
CA PRO A 134 29.13 11.88 -19.72
C PRO A 134 30.45 12.08 -20.49
N PRO A 135 30.49 12.13 -21.84
CA PRO A 135 29.40 12.37 -22.80
C PRO A 135 28.94 11.10 -23.57
N VAL A 136 28.83 9.95 -22.89
CA VAL A 136 28.69 8.60 -23.50
C VAL A 136 27.27 8.27 -24.01
N LEU A 137 26.41 9.26 -24.24
CA LEU A 137 25.06 9.06 -24.80
C LEU A 137 24.98 9.60 -26.23
N SER A 138 25.69 8.96 -27.17
CA SER A 138 25.52 9.13 -28.62
C SER A 138 26.13 7.95 -29.40
N PRO A 139 25.45 7.38 -30.40
CA PRO A 139 24.06 6.96 -30.41
C PRO A 139 24.02 5.50 -29.95
N LEU A 140 23.96 5.26 -28.63
CA LEU A 140 23.34 4.02 -28.18
C LEU A 140 21.87 4.20 -28.54
N ALA A 141 21.31 3.26 -29.30
CA ALA A 141 19.87 3.19 -29.47
C ALA A 141 19.31 2.96 -28.07
N ASP A 142 19.00 4.06 -27.38
CA ASP A 142 18.57 4.10 -25.99
C ASP A 142 17.17 3.47 -25.92
N GLY A 143 17.14 2.15 -25.92
CA GLY A 143 15.98 1.35 -25.58
C GLY A 143 15.76 1.45 -24.07
N VAL A 144 15.31 2.61 -23.60
CA VAL A 144 14.57 2.70 -22.35
C VAL A 144 13.13 2.34 -22.71
N THR A 145 12.88 1.03 -22.87
CA THR A 145 11.52 0.49 -22.92
C THR A 145 10.95 0.37 -21.53
#